data_AF-A0A351MSC6-F1
#
_entry.id   AF-A0A351MSC6-F1
#
_cell.length_a   1.000
_cell.length_b   1.000
_cell.length_c   1.000
_cell.angle_alpha   90.00
_cell.angle_beta   90.00
_cell.angle_gamma   90.00
#
_symmetry.space_group_name_H-M   'P 1'
#
loop_
_entity.id
_entity.type
_entity.pdbx_description
1 polymer ?
#
loop_
_entity_poly.entity_id
_entity_poly.type
_entity_poly.pdbx_seq_one_letter_code
_entity_poly.pdbx_strand_id
1 'polypeptide(L)'
;CKPDDAWFDAAIRRAVSFRREILAIDATTDAYRVINADADGFAGLVVDRFADTLSIEVSSYAVLRRLPRWIQILHEALGTKREVV
;
A
#
# COMPACT_ATOMS: atom_id res chain seq x y z
N CYS A 1 15.04 11.29 13.67
CA CYS A 1 14.93 9.87 14.07
C CYS A 1 14.89 9.00 12.81
N LYS A 2 15.54 7.83 12.80
CA LYS A 2 15.41 6.90 11.65
C LYS A 2 14.03 6.22 11.71
N PRO A 3 13.31 6.08 10.58
CA PRO A 3 12.08 5.32 10.55
C PRO A 3 12.32 3.86 10.96
N ASP A 4 11.47 3.33 11.82
CA ASP A 4 11.42 1.92 12.21
C ASP A 4 10.22 1.22 11.57
N ASP A 5 10.08 -0.09 11.82
CA ASP A 5 9.00 -0.88 11.22
C ASP A 5 7.61 -0.39 11.67
N ALA A 6 7.47 0.08 12.91
CA ALA A 6 6.21 0.62 13.42
C ALA A 6 5.79 1.88 12.67
N TRP A 7 6.75 2.76 12.34
CA TRP A 7 6.50 3.92 11.52
C TRP A 7 6.03 3.54 10.10
N PHE A 8 6.64 2.53 9.48
CA PHE A 8 6.24 2.07 8.14
C PHE A 8 4.86 1.44 8.15
N ASP A 9 4.55 0.58 9.13
CA ASP A 9 3.23 -0.04 9.27
C ASP A 9 2.14 1.03 9.42
N ALA A 10 2.40 2.06 10.23
CA ALA A 10 1.49 3.21 10.39
C ALA A 10 1.35 4.02 9.10
N ALA A 11 2.44 4.19 8.34
CA ALA A 11 2.42 4.89 7.05
C ALA A 11 1.59 4.15 5.99
N ILE A 12 1.68 2.81 5.91
CA ILE A 12 0.82 2.00 5.03
C ILE A 12 -0.64 2.17 5.41
N ARG A 13 -0.97 2.01 6.70
CA ARG A 13 -2.36 2.15 7.18
C ARG A 13 -2.92 3.56 6.95
N ARG A 14 -2.10 4.59 7.09
CA ARG A 14 -2.47 5.98 6.75
C ARG A 14 -2.77 6.14 5.27
N ALA A 15 -1.93 5.59 4.39
CA ALA A 15 -2.18 5.64 2.94
C ALA A 15 -3.51 4.98 2.58
N VAL A 16 -3.78 3.78 3.13
CA VAL A 16 -5.05 3.05 2.93
C VAL A 16 -6.25 3.83 3.47
N SER A 17 -6.21 4.29 4.73
CA SER A 17 -7.29 5.06 5.35
C SER A 17 -7.61 6.33 4.56
N PHE A 18 -6.59 7.04 4.04
CA PHE A 18 -6.85 8.22 3.20
C PHE A 18 -7.70 7.89 1.96
N ARG A 19 -7.45 6.76 1.28
CA ARG A 19 -8.24 6.37 0.10
C ARG A 19 -9.65 5.89 0.45
N ARG A 20 -9.77 5.14 1.54
CA ARG A 20 -11.04 4.47 1.91
C ARG A 20 -11.97 5.34 2.74
N GLU A 21 -11.43 6.09 3.69
CA GLU A 21 -12.21 6.82 4.69
C GLU A 21 -12.33 8.30 4.35
N ILE A 22 -11.26 8.93 3.86
CA ILE A 22 -11.27 10.36 3.53
C ILE A 22 -11.79 10.59 2.11
N LEU A 23 -11.23 9.88 1.13
CA LEU A 23 -11.65 10.00 -0.27
C LEU A 23 -12.86 9.13 -0.63
N ALA A 24 -13.18 8.13 0.21
CA ALA A 24 -14.30 7.20 0.01
C ALA A 24 -14.34 6.55 -1.38
N ILE A 25 -13.18 6.21 -1.94
CA ILE A 25 -13.07 5.71 -3.33
C ILE A 25 -13.85 4.39 -3.52
N ASP A 26 -13.84 3.53 -2.50
CA ASP A 26 -14.57 2.26 -2.46
C ASP A 26 -16.09 2.43 -2.71
N ALA A 27 -16.65 3.64 -2.55
CA ALA A 27 -18.06 3.91 -2.85
C ALA A 27 -18.37 3.94 -4.36
N THR A 28 -17.36 4.07 -5.22
CA THR A 28 -17.54 4.24 -6.68
C THR A 28 -16.76 3.23 -7.51
N THR A 29 -15.62 2.73 -7.02
CA THR A 29 -14.77 1.79 -7.75
C THR A 29 -13.92 0.95 -6.79
N ASP A 30 -13.53 -0.24 -7.24
CA ASP A 30 -12.56 -1.12 -6.58
C ASP A 30 -11.19 -1.14 -7.29
N ALA A 31 -11.00 -0.25 -8.27
CA ALA A 31 -9.78 -0.07 -9.03
C ALA A 31 -9.17 1.32 -8.78
N TYR A 32 -8.09 1.40 -8.00
CA TYR A 32 -7.43 2.66 -7.65
C TYR A 32 -6.04 2.47 -7.04
N ARG A 33 -5.26 3.56 -7.01
CA ARG A 33 -3.95 3.60 -6.36
C ARG A 33 -4.03 3.71 -4.84
N VAL A 34 -3.45 2.72 -4.16
CA VAL A 34 -3.38 2.66 -2.69
C VAL A 34 -2.13 3.38 -2.17
N ILE A 35 -0.96 3.12 -2.77
CA ILE A 35 0.31 3.76 -2.41
C ILE A 35 0.92 4.42 -3.65
N ASN A 36 1.27 5.70 -3.54
CA ASN A 36 1.81 6.53 -4.61
C ASN A 36 3.21 7.06 -4.25
N ALA A 37 4.16 6.13 -4.07
CA ALA A 37 5.58 6.42 -3.86
C ALA A 37 5.84 7.49 -2.78
N ASP A 38 6.61 8.53 -3.11
CA ASP A 38 7.00 9.60 -2.19
C ASP A 38 5.82 10.35 -1.58
N ALA A 39 4.68 10.42 -2.29
CA ALA A 39 3.48 11.08 -1.79
C ALA A 39 2.92 10.42 -0.52
N ASP A 40 3.16 9.12 -0.34
CA ASP A 40 2.75 8.36 0.85
C ASP A 40 3.93 8.01 1.78
N GLY A 41 5.14 8.48 1.46
CA GLY A 41 6.35 8.25 2.24
C GLY A 41 7.09 6.94 1.91
N PHE A 42 6.86 6.36 0.73
CA PHE A 42 7.51 5.12 0.29
C PHE A 42 8.24 5.30 -1.04
N ALA A 43 9.44 5.89 -1.00
CA ALA A 43 10.30 6.00 -2.17
C ALA A 43 10.54 4.62 -2.81
N GLY A 44 10.01 4.43 -4.01
CA GLY A 44 10.14 3.20 -4.80
C GLY A 44 9.10 2.09 -4.53
N LEU A 45 7.94 2.45 -3.99
CA LEU A 45 6.77 1.55 -3.89
C LEU A 45 5.53 2.20 -4.52
N VAL A 46 4.93 1.52 -5.47
CA VAL A 46 3.58 1.83 -5.97
C VAL A 46 2.71 0.61 -5.78
N VAL A 47 1.48 0.80 -5.30
CA VAL A 47 0.50 -0.27 -5.11
C VAL A 47 -0.83 0.19 -5.68
N ASP A 48 -1.30 -0.53 -6.69
CA ASP A 48 -2.61 -0.35 -7.29
C ASP A 48 -3.52 -1.51 -6.87
N ARG A 49 -4.74 -1.21 -6.45
CA ARG A 49 -5.78 -2.20 -6.20
C ARG A 49 -6.59 -2.39 -7.47
N PHE A 50 -6.86 -3.64 -7.82
CA PHE A 50 -7.82 -4.06 -8.83
C PHE A 50 -8.72 -5.14 -8.24
N ALA A 51 -9.89 -4.75 -7.75
CA ALA A 51 -10.80 -5.61 -7.01
C ALA A 51 -10.12 -6.31 -5.81
N ASP A 52 -9.88 -7.61 -5.93
CA ASP A 52 -9.27 -8.49 -4.93
C ASP A 52 -7.78 -8.77 -5.20
N THR A 53 -7.18 -8.10 -6.19
CA THR A 53 -5.77 -8.23 -6.58
C THR A 53 -5.01 -6.92 -6.35
N LEU A 54 -3.79 -6.99 -5.82
CA LEU A 54 -2.83 -5.89 -5.72
C LEU A 54 -1.81 -5.99 -6.87
N SER A 55 -1.65 -4.93 -7.66
CA SER A 55 -0.56 -4.76 -8.62
C SER A 55 0.51 -3.89 -7.96
N ILE A 56 1.71 -4.45 -7.77
CA ILE A 56 2.76 -3.85 -6.97
C ILE A 56 3.96 -3.57 -7.87
N GLU A 57 4.45 -2.34 -7.87
CA GLU A 57 5.70 -1.98 -8.54
C GLU A 57 6.75 -1.64 -7.49
N VAL A 58 7.92 -2.26 -7.61
CA VAL A 58 9.06 -2.05 -6.72
C VAL A 58 10.26 -1.56 -7.52
N SER A 59 10.74 -0.36 -7.17
CA SER A 59 11.90 0.26 -7.82
C SER A 59 13.06 0.53 -6.87
N SER A 60 13.01 0.04 -5.63
CA SER A 60 14.14 0.10 -4.69
C SER A 60 14.39 -1.21 -3.94
N TYR A 61 15.68 -1.51 -3.74
CA TYR A 61 16.09 -2.69 -2.96
C TYR A 61 15.60 -2.62 -1.50
N ALA A 62 15.53 -1.42 -0.93
CA ALA A 62 15.05 -1.21 0.43
C ALA A 62 13.57 -1.58 0.58
N VAL A 63 12.74 -1.26 -0.42
CA VAL A 63 11.34 -1.68 -0.49
C VAL A 63 11.25 -3.19 -0.68
N LEU A 64 12.00 -3.75 -1.64
CA LEU A 64 11.99 -5.19 -1.93
C LEU A 64 12.23 -6.05 -0.67
N ARG A 65 13.19 -5.67 0.19
CA ARG A 65 13.46 -6.42 1.42
C ARG A 65 12.32 -6.42 2.45
N ARG A 66 11.47 -5.40 2.44
CA ARG A 66 10.37 -5.22 3.40
C ARG A 66 9.02 -5.68 2.85
N LEU A 67 8.96 -5.86 1.54
CA LEU A 67 7.73 -6.12 0.80
C LEU A 67 6.90 -7.28 1.36
N PRO A 68 7.46 -8.45 1.75
CA PRO A 68 6.65 -9.57 2.24
C PRO A 68 5.78 -9.21 3.45
N ARG A 69 6.31 -8.43 4.41
CA ARG A 69 5.55 -7.94 5.56
C ARG A 69 4.50 -6.92 5.14
N TRP A 70 4.85 -6.01 4.24
CA TRP A 70 3.95 -4.95 3.79
C TRP A 70 2.76 -5.47 2.98
N ILE A 71 2.96 -6.53 2.17
CA ILE A 71 1.87 -7.22 1.46
C ILE A 71 0.83 -7.76 2.44
N GLN A 72 1.25 -8.37 3.55
CA GLN A 72 0.32 -8.86 4.57
C GLN A 72 -0.54 -7.75 5.17
N ILE A 73 0.09 -6.62 5.53
CA ILE A 73 -0.61 -5.45 6.08
C ILE A 73 -1.59 -4.84 5.06
N LEU A 74 -1.19 -4.78 3.79
CA LEU A 74 -2.03 -4.29 2.70
C LEU A 74 -3.27 -5.18 2.50
N HIS A 75 -3.08 -6.50 2.46
CA HIS A 75 -4.18 -7.46 2.36
C HIS A 75 -5.16 -7.35 3.54
N GLU A 76 -4.63 -7.28 4.77
CA GLU A 76 -5.46 -7.06 5.96
C GLU A 76 -6.27 -5.75 5.87
N ALA A 77 -5.66 -4.67 5.42
CA ALA A 77 -6.29 -3.35 5.41
C ALA A 77 -7.29 -3.15 4.24
N LEU A 78 -7.09 -3.84 3.12
CA LEU A 78 -7.90 -3.72 1.90
C LEU A 78 -8.90 -4.86 1.71
N GLY A 79 -8.73 -5.98 2.42
CA GLY A 79 -9.52 -7.19 2.24
C GLY A 79 -9.22 -7.93 0.93
N THR A 80 -8.01 -7.76 0.39
CA THR A 80 -7.54 -8.42 -0.85
C THR A 80 -6.85 -9.75 -0.55
N LYS A 81 -6.69 -10.60 -1.58
CA LYS A 81 -6.13 -11.96 -1.43
C LYS A 81 -5.06 -12.34 -2.43
N ARG A 82 -4.90 -11.56 -3.50
CA ARG A 82 -3.95 -11.84 -4.57
C ARG A 82 -3.03 -10.65 -4.78
N GLU A 83 -1.82 -10.92 -5.22
CA GLU A 83 -0.87 -9.90 -5.61
C GLU A 83 -0.07 -10.33 -6.84
N VAL A 84 0.36 -9.34 -7.61
CA VAL A 84 1.37 -9.46 -8.64
C VAL A 84 2.40 -8.38 -8.33
N VAL A 85 3.66 -8.79 -8.27
CA VAL A 85 4.83 -7.94 -7.99
C VAL A 85 5.71 -7.89 -9.24
#